data_AF-A0A959Y4U3-F1
#
_entry.id   AF-A0A959Y4U3-F1
#
_cell.length_a   1.000
_cell.length_b   1.000
_cell.length_c   1.000
_cell.angle_alpha   90.00
_cell.angle_beta   90.00
_cell.angle_gamma   90.00
#
_symmetry.space_group_name_H-M   'P 1'
#
loop_
_entity.id
_entity.type
_entity.pdbx_description
1 polymer ?
#
loop_
_entity_poly.entity_id
_entity_poly.type
_entity_poly.pdbx_seq_one_letter_code
_entity_poly.pdbx_strand_id
1 'polypeptide(L)' 'MAGSSIEWTELTWNPTTGCSKLSAGCKFCYAEVMSRRL' A
#
# COMPACT_ATOMS: atom_id res chain seq x y z
N MET A 1 10.41 7.28 -4.71
CA MET A 1 10.59 6.17 -3.76
C MET A 1 11.99 6.27 -3.21
N ALA A 2 12.14 6.27 -1.89
CA ALA A 2 13.45 6.05 -1.28
C ALA A 2 13.90 4.61 -1.59
N GLY A 3 15.21 4.38 -1.70
CA GLY A 3 15.77 3.04 -1.84
C GLY A 3 15.35 2.14 -0.67
N SER A 4 15.30 0.83 -0.92
CA SER A 4 15.00 -0.14 0.12
C SER A 4 16.13 -0.22 1.15
N SER A 5 15.77 -0.32 2.43
CA SER A 5 16.70 -0.61 3.52
C SER A 5 16.79 -2.10 3.84
N ILE A 6 16.19 -2.95 3.01
CA ILE A 6 16.19 -4.41 3.17
C ILE A 6 17.36 -4.95 2.36
N GLU A 7 18.32 -5.59 3.03
CA GLU A 7 19.62 -6.03 2.47
C GLU A 7 19.55 -6.82 1.15
N TRP A 8 18.45 -7.52 0.87
CA TRP A 8 18.33 -8.40 -0.29
C TRP A 8 17.48 -7.82 -1.44
N THR A 9 16.90 -6.63 -1.31
CA THR A 9 16.10 -5.99 -2.37
C THR A 9 16.37 -4.50 -2.44
N GLU A 10 16.51 -3.97 -3.65
CA GLU A 10 16.74 -2.54 -3.93
C GLU A 10 15.46 -1.69 -3.82
N LEU A 11 14.30 -2.33 -3.92
CA LEU A 11 13.00 -1.66 -3.95
C LEU A 11 12.02 -2.29 -2.97
N THR A 12 11.28 -1.43 -2.28
CA THR A 12 10.12 -1.79 -1.46
C THR A 12 8.89 -1.07 -1.98
N TRP A 13 7.73 -1.69 -1.78
CA TRP A 13 6.44 -1.11 -2.14
C TRP A 13 5.47 -1.23 -0.98
N ASN A 14 4.66 -0.19 -0.79
CA ASN A 14 3.63 -0.13 0.23
C ASN A 14 2.30 -0.64 -0.34
N PRO A 15 1.70 -1.71 0.22
CA PRO A 15 0.47 -2.31 -0.30
C PRO A 15 -0.78 -1.44 -0.20
N THR A 16 -0.71 -0.35 0.55
CA THR A 16 -1.80 0.62 0.68
C THR A 16 -1.72 1.76 -0.34
N THR A 17 -0.55 1.98 -0.95
CA THR A 17 -0.37 3.02 -1.97
C THR A 17 -0.90 2.51 -3.32
N GLY A 18 -1.92 3.18 -3.86
CA GLY A 18 -2.59 2.73 -5.09
C GLY A 18 -3.61 1.62 -4.88
N CYS A 19 -4.14 1.47 -3.66
CA CYS A 19 -5.17 0.49 -3.36
C CYS A 19 -6.44 0.72 -4.22
N SER A 20 -6.88 -0.32 -4.94
CA SER A 20 -8.14 -0.31 -5.69
C SER A 20 -9.15 -1.27 -5.05
N LYS A 21 -10.43 -0.91 -5.08
CA LYS A 21 -11.50 -1.72 -4.46
C LYS A 21 -11.88 -2.86 -5.40
N LEU A 22 -11.61 -4.10 -4.98
CA LEU A 22 -11.92 -5.31 -5.75
C LEU A 22 -13.26 -5.96 -5.35
N SER A 23 -13.72 -5.76 -4.12
CA SER A 23 -14.96 -6.37 -3.62
C SER A 23 -15.66 -5.48 -2.59
N ALA A 24 -16.89 -5.84 -2.21
CA ALA A 24 -17.64 -5.17 -1.16
C ALA A 24 -16.91 -5.18 0.21
N GLY A 25 -16.05 -6.17 0.45
CA GLY A 25 -15.23 -6.25 1.67
C GLY A 25 -14.12 -5.20 1.76
N CYS A 26 -13.81 -4.51 0.65
CA CYS A 26 -12.89 -3.37 0.68
C CYS A 26 -13.52 -2.14 1.36
N LYS A 27 -14.85 -2.09 1.50
CA LYS A 27 -15.55 -0.98 2.15
C LYS A 27 -15.21 -1.00 3.64
N PHE A 28 -14.59 0.06 4.13
CA PHE A 28 -14.10 0.22 5.51
C PHE A 28 -12.87 -0.62 5.89
N CYS A 29 -12.10 -1.13 4.91
CA CYS A 29 -10.82 -1.77 5.24
C CYS A 29 -9.77 -0.71 5.64
N TYR A 30 -8.75 -1.12 6.41
CA TYR A 30 -7.71 -0.19 6.86
C TYR A 30 -6.97 0.47 5.68
N ALA A 31 -6.76 -0.28 4.58
CA ALA A 31 -6.06 0.18 3.40
C ALA A 31 -6.82 1.29 2.65
N GLU A 32 -8.16 1.32 2.70
CA GLU A 32 -8.96 2.40 2.10
C GLU A 32 -8.64 3.76 2.72
N VAL A 33 -8.48 3.81 4.04
CA VAL A 33 -8.16 5.04 4.75
C VAL A 33 -6.71 5.44 4.48
N MET A 34 -5.79 4.48 4.51
CA MET A 34 -4.37 4.73 4.27
C MET A 34 -4.10 5.19 2.83
N SER A 35 -4.80 4.64 1.84
CA SER A 35 -4.68 5.02 0.43
C SER A 35 -5.08 6.47 0.14
N ARG A 36 -5.78 7.16 1.04
CA ARG A 36 -6.12 8.60 0.89
C ARG A 36 -5.10 9.52 1.56
N ARG A 37 -4.19 8.98 2.37
CA ARG A 37 -3.22 9.75 3.18
C ARG A 37 -1.83 9.77 2.57
N LEU A 38 -1.52 8.80 1.70
CA LEU A 38 -0.22 8.54 1.10
C LEU A 38 -0.22 8.93 -0.38
#